data_AF-A0A369CDY1-F1
#
_entry.id   AF-A0A369CDY1-F1
#
_cell.length_a   1.000
_cell.length_b   1.000
_cell.length_c   1.000
_cell.angle_alpha   90.00
_cell.angle_beta   90.00
_cell.angle_gamma   90.00
#
_symmetry.space_group_name_H-M   'P 1'
#
loop_
_entity.id
_entity.type
_entity.pdbx_description
1 polymer ?
#
loop_
_entity_poly.entity_id
_entity_poly.type
_entity_poly.pdbx_seq_one_letter_code
_entity_poly.pdbx_strand_id
1 'polypeptide(L)'
;MYPNNCTLAYGDSKMSHTHGGVAPNLLASLWRFAAVLLALASVPGSAIAAEEPAPRFVNTIAALHETVGGPVLASILPATPVVIRSQQGTHIEVEVTGWSPMGGASYLFKDIGQRISRAVLTEEGVNKRAVIGTREDAWESTWEDAKITGWIEQGEVVEDIDTIWEEASTLYFTRCSRCHSLRRPREFTANQWPSVLKIMTVRAGFSREQAALVTALLQYHGRDQKGEDFFTRTAETAAPTPAPPAIPKIAGSPELAAQGGALFASANCFACHGQDAKTPIMPVYPKLAGQNAEYLFKQILDFKGGTRANDSFSMMKESVLPLSEDDARAISYWLSLQ
;
A
#
# COMPACT_ATOMS: atom_id res chain seq x y z
N MET A 1 -1.68 -48.27 25.91
CA MET A 1 -1.65 -49.73 26.09
C MET A 1 -3.08 -50.17 26.40
N TYR A 2 -3.73 -50.82 25.44
CA TYR A 2 -5.08 -51.42 25.57
C TYR A 2 -5.02 -52.69 26.43
N PRO A 3 -6.13 -53.13 27.04
CA PRO A 3 -6.98 -54.19 26.45
C PRO A 3 -8.50 -53.90 26.63
N ASN A 4 -9.48 -54.20 25.77
CA ASN A 4 -9.89 -55.37 24.95
C ASN A 4 -10.21 -56.66 25.73
N ASN A 5 -11.50 -56.99 25.96
CA ASN A 5 -12.31 -57.90 25.12
C ASN A 5 -13.56 -58.52 25.81
N CYS A 6 -14.66 -58.57 25.03
CA CYS A 6 -15.59 -59.70 24.75
C CYS A 6 -16.30 -60.46 25.92
N THR A 7 -17.52 -61.04 25.85
CA THR A 7 -18.42 -61.52 24.77
C THR A 7 -19.75 -62.06 25.37
N LEU A 8 -20.73 -62.35 24.49
CA LEU A 8 -21.87 -63.32 24.53
C LEU A 8 -23.27 -62.65 24.44
N ALA A 9 -24.03 -62.73 23.32
CA ALA A 9 -24.77 -63.89 22.73
C ALA A 9 -25.98 -64.32 23.60
N TYR A 10 -27.21 -64.61 23.15
CA TYR A 10 -27.83 -64.97 21.86
C TYR A 10 -29.37 -65.06 22.10
N GLY A 11 -30.23 -65.01 21.06
CA GLY A 11 -31.49 -65.80 21.03
C GLY A 11 -32.83 -65.09 20.73
N ASP A 12 -33.24 -65.13 19.46
CA ASP A 12 -34.62 -65.02 18.94
C ASP A 12 -35.53 -66.18 19.47
N SER A 13 -36.87 -66.27 19.40
CA SER A 13 -37.85 -65.90 18.36
C SER A 13 -39.29 -66.30 18.76
N LYS A 14 -40.31 -65.55 18.26
CA LYS A 14 -41.67 -65.99 17.75
C LYS A 14 -42.68 -66.68 18.70
N MET A 15 -44.01 -66.71 18.53
CA MET A 15 -45.11 -66.09 17.74
C MET A 15 -46.46 -66.65 18.27
N SER A 16 -47.58 -66.06 17.82
CA SER A 16 -48.99 -66.59 17.71
C SER A 16 -50.02 -66.02 18.70
N HIS A 17 -50.95 -65.17 18.24
CA HIS A 17 -52.29 -65.38 17.62
C HIS A 17 -53.44 -65.55 18.63
N THR A 18 -54.43 -64.64 18.65
CA THR A 18 -55.86 -64.86 18.25
C THR A 18 -56.81 -63.71 18.65
N HIS A 19 -58.02 -63.77 18.08
CA HIS A 19 -59.05 -62.76 17.75
C HIS A 19 -59.96 -62.16 18.84
N GLY A 20 -60.56 -61.00 18.50
CA GLY A 20 -61.96 -60.61 18.76
C GLY A 20 -62.23 -59.93 20.12
N GLY A 21 -62.81 -58.74 20.29
CA GLY A 21 -63.57 -57.85 19.40
C GLY A 21 -64.95 -57.58 20.02
N VAL A 22 -65.11 -56.56 20.87
CA VAL A 22 -66.40 -55.90 21.19
C VAL A 22 -66.14 -54.45 21.68
N ALA A 23 -66.73 -53.46 21.00
CA ALA A 23 -66.80 -52.03 21.35
C ALA A 23 -67.89 -51.80 22.46
N PRO A 24 -68.26 -50.60 22.95
CA PRO A 24 -67.93 -49.23 22.49
C PRO A 24 -67.69 -48.20 23.62
N ASN A 25 -67.15 -47.03 23.28
CA ASN A 25 -67.79 -45.72 23.50
C ASN A 25 -66.80 -44.56 23.38
N LEU A 26 -67.21 -43.63 22.49
CA LEU A 26 -67.17 -42.17 22.63
C LEU A 26 -65.89 -41.48 23.10
N LEU A 27 -65.44 -40.54 22.25
CA LEU A 27 -64.44 -39.48 22.44
C LEU A 27 -63.01 -39.83 21.98
N ALA A 28 -62.74 -39.64 20.69
CA ALA A 28 -61.53 -38.97 20.17
C ALA A 28 -61.54 -39.03 18.64
N SER A 29 -61.88 -37.92 17.99
CA SER A 29 -61.63 -37.74 16.56
C SER A 29 -60.53 -36.69 16.40
N LEU A 30 -59.59 -36.99 15.50
CA LEU A 30 -58.59 -36.09 14.90
C LEU A 30 -57.31 -35.80 15.72
N TRP A 31 -56.45 -36.82 15.85
CA TRP A 31 -55.00 -36.60 15.90
C TRP A 31 -54.34 -37.44 14.80
N ARG A 32 -53.91 -36.79 13.71
CA ARG A 32 -52.78 -37.13 12.82
C ARG A 32 -52.74 -36.18 11.63
N PHE A 33 -52.49 -34.90 11.90
CA PHE A 33 -51.54 -34.17 11.08
C PHE A 33 -50.34 -33.94 11.99
N ALA A 34 -49.21 -34.54 11.64
CA ALA A 34 -47.94 -34.17 12.23
C ALA A 34 -47.77 -32.68 11.96
N ALA A 35 -47.86 -31.88 13.02
CA ALA A 35 -47.48 -30.49 12.97
C ALA A 35 -46.00 -30.43 12.58
N VAL A 36 -45.74 -29.97 11.36
CA VAL A 36 -44.45 -29.35 11.05
C VAL A 36 -44.45 -28.07 11.87
N LEU A 37 -43.95 -28.18 13.10
CA LEU A 37 -43.52 -27.04 13.89
C LEU A 37 -42.39 -26.39 13.10
N LEU A 38 -42.72 -25.34 12.36
CA LEU A 38 -41.75 -24.38 11.90
C LEU A 38 -41.16 -23.74 13.16
N ALA A 39 -40.07 -24.31 13.66
CA ALA A 39 -39.22 -23.64 14.61
C ALA A 39 -38.71 -22.38 13.91
N LEU A 40 -39.37 -21.25 14.17
CA LEU A 40 -38.77 -19.93 13.99
C LEU A 40 -37.62 -19.87 15.00
N ALA A 41 -36.49 -20.47 14.62
CA ALA A 41 -35.22 -20.09 15.20
C ALA A 41 -35.10 -18.60 14.91
N SER A 42 -35.29 -17.79 15.95
CA SER A 42 -34.82 -16.42 15.97
C SER A 42 -33.32 -16.52 15.68
N VAL A 43 -32.95 -16.34 14.43
CA VAL A 43 -31.57 -16.09 14.03
C VAL A 43 -31.17 -14.90 14.90
N PRO A 44 -30.22 -15.04 15.83
CA PRO A 44 -29.70 -13.87 16.50
C PRO A 44 -29.22 -12.97 15.37
N GLY A 45 -29.86 -11.81 15.22
CA GLY A 45 -29.48 -10.84 14.22
C GLY A 45 -27.99 -10.67 14.36
N SER A 46 -27.24 -11.13 13.35
CA SER A 46 -25.82 -10.85 13.28
C SER A 46 -25.76 -9.33 13.40
N ALA A 47 -25.22 -8.85 14.52
CA ALA A 47 -24.82 -7.47 14.61
C ALA A 47 -23.89 -7.30 13.41
N ILE A 48 -24.37 -6.61 12.39
CA ILE A 48 -23.51 -6.09 11.34
C ILE A 48 -22.57 -5.21 12.15
N ALA A 49 -21.34 -5.68 12.37
CA ALA A 49 -20.30 -4.87 12.95
C ALA A 49 -20.31 -3.59 12.11
N ALA A 50 -20.62 -2.46 12.75
CA ALA A 50 -20.62 -1.17 12.07
C ALA A 50 -19.28 -1.08 11.35
N GLU A 51 -19.32 -0.97 10.03
CA GLU A 51 -18.11 -0.92 9.21
C GLU A 51 -17.29 0.26 9.71
N GLU A 52 -16.11 -0.04 10.28
CA GLU A 52 -15.21 0.98 10.82
C GLU A 52 -14.96 2.01 9.70
N PRO A 53 -15.20 3.30 9.96
CA PRO A 53 -15.09 4.32 8.92
C PRO A 53 -13.69 4.28 8.31
N ALA A 54 -13.63 4.33 6.98
CA ALA A 54 -12.38 4.27 6.24
C ALA A 54 -11.41 5.36 6.73
N PRO A 55 -10.13 5.03 6.97
CA PRO A 55 -9.18 6.00 7.46
C PRO A 55 -8.92 7.10 6.44
N ARG A 56 -8.62 8.30 6.92
CA ARG A 56 -7.95 9.36 6.16
C ARG A 56 -6.46 9.34 6.46
N PHE A 57 -5.65 10.02 5.66
CA PHE A 57 -4.21 10.07 5.83
C PHE A 57 -3.72 11.50 5.99
N VAL A 58 -2.91 11.76 7.02
CA VAL A 58 -2.34 13.09 7.23
C VAL A 58 -1.30 13.40 6.15
N ASN A 59 -1.46 14.51 5.43
CA ASN A 59 -0.61 14.86 4.28
C ASN A 59 0.65 15.67 4.67
N THR A 60 0.73 16.19 5.88
CA THR A 60 1.85 16.99 6.39
C THR A 60 2.13 16.67 7.87
N ILE A 61 3.00 17.44 8.53
CA ILE A 61 3.09 17.40 9.99
C ILE A 61 1.93 18.22 10.56
N ALA A 62 0.93 17.55 11.15
CA ALA A 62 -0.24 18.20 11.72
C ALA A 62 -0.11 18.32 13.25
N ALA A 63 -0.51 19.45 13.81
CA ALA A 63 -0.58 19.63 15.26
C ALA A 63 -1.95 19.13 15.75
N LEU A 64 -1.95 18.10 16.60
CA LEU A 64 -3.17 17.59 17.23
C LEU A 64 -3.46 18.40 18.48
N HIS A 65 -4.57 19.13 18.50
CA HIS A 65 -5.00 19.95 19.63
C HIS A 65 -6.05 19.24 20.48
N GLU A 66 -6.10 19.50 21.79
CA GLU A 66 -7.18 18.95 22.63
C GLU A 66 -8.57 19.48 22.22
N THR A 67 -8.61 20.78 21.93
CA THR A 67 -9.78 21.51 21.43
C THR A 67 -9.34 22.41 20.28
N VAL A 68 -10.26 22.90 19.47
CA VAL A 68 -9.94 23.84 18.39
C VAL A 68 -9.20 25.07 18.95
N GLY A 69 -7.93 25.24 18.55
CA GLY A 69 -7.04 26.30 19.05
C GLY A 69 -6.50 26.11 20.47
N GLY A 70 -6.75 24.96 21.10
CA GLY A 70 -6.30 24.61 22.44
C GLY A 70 -4.84 24.14 22.51
N PRO A 71 -4.40 23.56 23.63
CA PRO A 71 -3.05 23.02 23.77
C PRO A 71 -2.78 21.87 22.79
N VAL A 72 -1.52 21.77 22.35
CA VAL A 72 -1.06 20.71 21.44
C VAL A 72 -0.77 19.44 22.24
N LEU A 73 -1.46 18.36 21.88
CA LEU A 73 -1.27 17.02 22.43
C LEU A 73 -0.22 16.23 21.67
N ALA A 74 -0.10 16.42 20.36
CA ALA A 74 0.85 15.68 19.54
C ALA A 74 1.22 16.41 18.25
N SER A 75 2.36 16.07 17.67
CA SER A 75 2.63 16.24 16.24
C SER A 75 2.37 14.92 15.52
N ILE A 76 1.37 14.88 14.65
CA ILE A 76 1.08 13.74 13.77
C ILE A 76 1.95 13.84 12.53
N LEU A 77 2.58 12.73 12.14
CA LEU A 77 3.50 12.71 11.01
C LEU A 77 2.78 12.34 9.70
N PRO A 78 3.33 12.72 8.53
CA PRO A 78 2.72 12.40 7.24
C PRO A 78 2.47 10.90 7.02
N ALA A 79 1.47 10.59 6.20
CA ALA A 79 0.96 9.26 5.89
C ALA A 79 0.41 8.47 7.09
N THR A 80 0.18 9.14 8.22
CA THR A 80 -0.47 8.52 9.37
C THR A 80 -1.95 8.31 9.09
N PRO A 81 -2.48 7.07 9.23
CA PRO A 81 -3.91 6.83 9.14
C PRO A 81 -4.60 7.41 10.37
N VAL A 82 -5.69 8.12 10.14
CA VAL A 82 -6.53 8.73 11.17
C VAL A 82 -8.00 8.46 10.90
N VAL A 83 -8.78 8.30 11.97
CA VAL A 83 -10.22 8.09 11.86
C VAL A 83 -10.93 9.37 12.30
N ILE A 84 -11.74 9.95 11.41
CA ILE A 84 -12.54 11.13 11.75
C ILE A 84 -13.67 10.72 12.69
N ARG A 85 -13.77 11.37 13.85
CA ARG A 85 -14.79 11.13 14.87
C ARG A 85 -15.89 12.19 14.86
N SER A 86 -15.52 13.44 14.62
CA SER A 86 -16.46 14.56 14.53
C SER A 86 -15.88 15.69 13.68
N GLN A 87 -16.71 16.68 13.35
CA GLN A 87 -16.31 17.86 12.58
C GLN A 87 -16.94 19.13 13.15
N GLN A 88 -16.16 20.21 13.20
CA GLN A 88 -16.57 21.54 13.61
C GLN A 88 -15.97 22.57 12.66
N GLY A 89 -16.78 23.06 11.70
CA GLY A 89 -16.29 23.99 10.68
C GLY A 89 -15.20 23.33 9.82
N THR A 90 -14.04 23.99 9.71
CA THR A 90 -12.86 23.46 9.00
C THR A 90 -12.06 22.47 9.82
N HIS A 91 -12.36 22.30 11.11
CA HIS A 91 -11.63 21.42 12.00
C HIS A 91 -12.32 20.07 12.10
N ILE A 92 -11.51 19.01 12.17
CA ILE A 92 -11.97 17.64 12.34
C ILE A 92 -11.34 17.06 13.60
N GLU A 93 -12.15 16.37 14.39
CA GLU A 93 -11.64 15.55 15.47
C GLU A 93 -11.22 14.21 14.91
N VAL A 94 -9.96 13.85 15.13
CA VAL A 94 -9.35 12.64 14.60
C VAL A 94 -8.85 11.75 15.74
N GLU A 95 -8.99 10.45 15.53
CA GLU A 95 -8.35 9.44 16.37
C GLU A 95 -7.11 8.90 15.66
N VAL A 96 -5.99 8.87 16.38
CA VAL A 96 -4.72 8.27 15.95
C VAL A 96 -4.42 7.09 16.87
N THR A 97 -4.03 5.96 16.30
CA THR A 97 -3.57 4.78 17.05
C THR A 97 -2.12 4.46 16.74
N GLY A 98 -1.43 3.80 17.66
CA GLY A 98 -0.08 3.29 17.42
C GLY A 98 0.55 2.66 18.65
N TRP A 99 1.66 1.97 18.42
CA TRP A 99 2.39 1.23 19.43
C TRP A 99 3.42 2.11 20.13
N SER A 100 3.46 2.05 21.45
CA SER A 100 4.43 2.75 22.29
C SER A 100 5.02 1.79 23.32
N PRO A 101 6.30 1.93 23.71
CA PRO A 101 6.81 1.23 24.87
C PRO A 101 5.97 1.54 26.11
N MET A 102 5.72 0.52 26.95
CA MET A 102 4.96 0.69 28.18
C MET A 102 5.59 1.76 29.07
N GLY A 103 4.75 2.53 29.77
CA GLY A 103 5.22 3.46 30.80
C GLY A 103 5.42 4.91 30.35
N GLY A 104 4.66 5.38 29.36
CA GLY A 104 4.58 6.83 29.11
C GLY A 104 5.42 7.37 27.97
N ALA A 105 5.89 6.53 27.05
CA ALA A 105 6.71 7.01 25.94
C ALA A 105 5.93 7.96 25.02
N SER A 106 6.61 9.03 24.60
CA SER A 106 6.05 10.11 23.80
C SER A 106 5.91 9.79 22.31
N TYR A 107 6.06 8.54 21.89
CA TYR A 107 6.02 8.16 20.48
C TYR A 107 4.95 7.12 20.25
N LEU A 108 4.11 7.34 19.24
CA LEU A 108 3.26 6.31 18.67
C LEU A 108 3.90 5.82 17.38
N PHE A 109 4.32 4.57 17.34
CA PHE A 109 4.88 3.93 16.17
C PHE A 109 3.82 3.16 15.39
N LYS A 110 4.06 2.97 14.08
CA LYS A 110 3.21 2.16 13.22
C LYS A 110 3.07 0.72 13.73
N ASP A 111 4.18 0.13 14.17
CA ASP A 111 4.25 -1.24 14.68
C ASP A 111 5.44 -1.40 15.63
N ILE A 112 5.43 -2.47 16.41
CA ILE A 112 6.52 -2.80 17.34
C ILE A 112 7.82 -3.05 16.56
N GLY A 113 8.91 -2.48 17.07
CA GLY A 113 10.24 -2.61 16.46
C GLY A 113 10.41 -1.82 15.16
N GLN A 114 9.38 -1.09 14.70
CA GLN A 114 9.46 -0.23 13.52
C GLN A 114 9.54 1.24 13.94
N ARG A 115 10.61 1.93 13.54
CA ARG A 115 10.87 3.36 13.81
C ARG A 115 10.08 4.27 12.86
N ILE A 116 8.87 3.88 12.49
CA ILE A 116 7.95 4.67 11.69
C ILE A 116 7.00 5.36 12.66
N SER A 117 7.31 6.61 13.02
CA SER A 117 6.48 7.38 13.95
C SER A 117 5.20 7.87 13.27
N ARG A 118 4.05 7.52 13.85
CA ARG A 118 2.74 8.07 13.51
C ARG A 118 2.49 9.40 14.21
N ALA A 119 2.87 9.48 15.49
CA ALA A 119 2.76 10.72 16.25
C ALA A 119 3.88 10.83 17.29
N VAL A 120 4.23 12.07 17.61
CA VAL A 120 5.07 12.42 18.75
C VAL A 120 4.22 13.23 19.72
N LEU A 121 3.95 12.67 20.89
CA LEU A 121 3.11 13.24 21.93
C LEU A 121 3.88 14.26 22.77
N THR A 122 3.19 15.30 23.23
CA THR A 122 3.65 16.14 24.33
C THR A 122 3.47 15.41 25.65
N GLU A 123 3.97 15.97 26.76
CA GLU A 123 3.70 15.44 28.10
C GLU A 123 2.19 15.39 28.39
N GLU A 124 1.45 16.41 27.95
CA GLU A 124 0.00 16.45 28.05
C GLU A 124 -0.67 15.35 27.21
N GLY A 125 -0.20 15.13 25.98
CA GLY A 125 -0.68 14.03 25.13
C GLY A 125 -0.38 12.66 25.72
N VAL A 126 0.79 12.48 26.35
CA VAL A 126 1.16 11.25 27.07
C VAL A 126 0.13 10.96 28.17
N ASN A 127 -0.32 11.97 28.91
CA ASN A 127 -1.31 11.80 29.99
C ASN A 127 -2.74 11.60 29.49
N LYS A 128 -3.05 12.00 28.25
CA LYS A 128 -4.40 11.90 27.65
C LYS A 128 -4.59 10.69 26.73
N ARG A 129 -3.52 10.03 26.31
CA ARG A 129 -3.65 8.80 25.50
C ARG A 129 -4.33 7.69 26.32
N ALA A 130 -5.13 6.86 25.65
CA ALA A 130 -5.73 5.67 26.24
C ALA A 130 -5.04 4.42 25.69
N VAL A 131 -4.66 3.49 26.58
CA VAL A 131 -4.16 2.17 26.18
C VAL A 131 -5.36 1.29 25.82
N ILE A 132 -5.37 0.79 24.59
CA ILE A 132 -6.44 -0.08 24.05
C ILE A 132 -6.01 -1.55 23.91
N GLY A 133 -4.72 -1.82 24.05
CA GLY A 133 -4.18 -3.17 24.03
C GLY A 133 -2.73 -3.20 24.46
N THR A 134 -2.20 -4.40 24.69
CA THR A 134 -0.78 -4.61 24.97
C THR A 134 -0.25 -5.82 24.22
N ARG A 135 1.05 -5.83 23.96
CA ARG A 135 1.76 -6.96 23.34
C ARG A 135 3.21 -6.98 23.79
N GLU A 136 3.75 -8.17 24.00
CA GLU A 136 5.17 -8.35 24.25
C GLU A 136 5.94 -8.54 22.95
N ASP A 137 7.14 -7.98 22.88
CA ASP A 137 8.06 -8.26 21.79
C ASP A 137 8.94 -9.50 22.07
N ALA A 138 9.83 -9.82 21.13
CA ALA A 138 10.71 -10.98 21.25
C ALA A 138 11.72 -10.89 22.42
N TRP A 139 11.82 -9.74 23.08
CA TRP A 139 12.71 -9.46 24.20
C TRP A 139 11.94 -9.25 25.50
N GLU A 140 10.69 -9.72 25.57
CA GLU A 140 9.81 -9.62 26.74
C GLU A 140 9.53 -8.16 27.17
N SER A 141 9.75 -7.20 26.27
CA SER A 141 9.38 -5.81 26.52
C SER A 141 7.89 -5.63 26.20
N THR A 142 7.14 -5.08 27.16
CA THR A 142 5.72 -4.78 26.97
C THR A 142 5.54 -3.49 26.18
N TRP A 143 4.69 -3.56 25.16
CA TRP A 143 4.25 -2.43 24.36
C TRP A 143 2.75 -2.19 24.58
N GLU A 144 2.37 -0.92 24.61
CA GLU A 144 1.00 -0.43 24.68
C GLU A 144 0.54 -0.04 23.26
N ASP A 145 -0.57 -0.60 22.80
CA ASP A 145 -1.33 -0.01 21.69
C ASP A 145 -2.14 1.14 22.29
N ALA A 146 -1.78 2.36 21.92
CA ALA A 146 -2.36 3.56 22.48
C ALA A 146 -3.13 4.34 21.40
N LYS A 147 -4.26 4.91 21.82
CA LYS A 147 -5.04 5.84 21.03
C LYS A 147 -5.01 7.23 21.65
N ILE A 148 -5.06 8.25 20.81
CA ILE A 148 -5.25 9.64 21.22
C ILE A 148 -6.22 10.32 20.25
N THR A 149 -7.09 11.16 20.79
CA THR A 149 -8.05 11.95 20.03
C THR A 149 -7.75 13.43 20.18
N GLY A 150 -8.07 14.20 19.15
CA GLY A 150 -7.94 15.66 19.18
C GLY A 150 -8.29 16.27 17.83
N TRP A 151 -8.13 17.58 17.72
CA TRP A 151 -8.54 18.38 16.58
C TRP A 151 -7.37 18.76 15.69
N ILE A 152 -7.56 18.62 14.38
CA ILE A 152 -6.67 19.11 13.32
C ILE A 152 -7.49 19.84 12.24
N GLU A 153 -6.84 20.50 11.29
CA GLU A 153 -7.53 21.13 10.16
C GLU A 153 -7.87 20.09 9.09
N GLN A 154 -9.07 20.18 8.49
CA GLN A 154 -9.53 19.25 7.46
C GLN A 154 -8.61 19.24 6.22
N GLY A 155 -7.94 20.36 5.93
CA GLY A 155 -6.97 20.44 4.82
C GLY A 155 -5.69 19.63 5.03
N GLU A 156 -5.44 19.15 6.26
CA GLU A 156 -4.26 18.35 6.62
C GLU A 156 -4.47 16.85 6.39
N VAL A 157 -5.63 16.43 5.91
CA VAL A 157 -5.93 15.02 5.59
C VAL A 157 -6.36 14.84 4.14
N VAL A 158 -5.98 13.70 3.58
CA VAL A 158 -6.42 13.24 2.25
C VAL A 158 -7.09 11.88 2.34
N GLU A 159 -7.91 11.58 1.33
CA GLU A 159 -8.62 10.31 1.26
C GLU A 159 -7.71 9.15 0.86
N ASP A 160 -6.85 9.40 -0.13
CA ASP A 160 -6.00 8.40 -0.74
C ASP A 160 -4.54 8.63 -0.34
N ILE A 161 -3.93 7.61 0.24
CA ILE A 161 -2.52 7.63 0.64
C ILE A 161 -1.59 7.78 -0.56
N ASP A 162 -2.01 7.34 -1.75
CA ASP A 162 -1.18 7.43 -2.96
C ASP A 162 -0.95 8.89 -3.37
N THR A 163 -1.85 9.82 -3.01
CA THR A 163 -1.62 11.27 -3.19
C THR A 163 -0.38 11.74 -2.42
N ILE A 164 -0.18 11.24 -1.20
CA ILE A 164 0.99 11.56 -0.36
C ILE A 164 2.26 10.96 -0.97
N TRP A 165 2.15 9.72 -1.46
CA TRP A 165 3.28 9.01 -2.06
C TRP A 165 3.73 9.63 -3.38
N GLU A 166 2.81 10.12 -4.21
CA GLU A 166 3.13 10.88 -5.42
C GLU A 166 3.90 12.17 -5.12
N GLU A 167 3.47 12.95 -4.12
CA GLU A 167 4.18 14.16 -3.72
C GLU A 167 5.57 13.83 -3.15
N ALA A 168 5.64 12.92 -2.18
CA ALA A 168 6.87 12.56 -1.51
C ALA A 168 7.89 11.95 -2.49
N SER A 169 7.44 11.14 -3.44
CA SER A 169 8.30 10.52 -4.45
C SER A 169 8.79 11.54 -5.49
N THR A 170 7.95 12.52 -5.85
CA THR A 170 8.37 13.66 -6.67
C THR A 170 9.47 14.46 -5.97
N LEU A 171 9.28 14.79 -4.68
CA LEU A 171 10.29 15.46 -3.87
C LEU A 171 11.59 14.65 -3.78
N TYR A 172 11.48 13.35 -3.50
CA TYR A 172 12.62 12.44 -3.41
C TYR A 172 13.41 12.40 -4.72
N PHE A 173 12.74 12.20 -5.85
CA PHE A 173 13.37 12.11 -7.16
C PHE A 173 14.02 13.43 -7.56
N THR A 174 13.24 14.52 -7.57
CA THR A 174 13.68 15.81 -8.12
C THR A 174 14.78 16.48 -7.31
N ARG A 175 14.88 16.20 -6.00
CA ARG A 175 15.90 16.79 -5.13
C ARG A 175 17.13 15.92 -4.97
N CYS A 176 16.96 14.60 -4.82
CA CYS A 176 18.09 13.71 -4.53
C CYS A 176 18.86 13.29 -5.80
N SER A 177 18.21 13.20 -6.97
CA SER A 177 18.87 12.79 -8.23
C SER A 177 19.85 13.82 -8.78
N ARG A 178 19.84 15.04 -8.24
CA ARG A 178 20.67 16.16 -8.73
C ARG A 178 22.17 15.95 -8.53
N CYS A 179 22.55 15.16 -7.52
CA CYS A 179 23.95 15.02 -7.10
C CYS A 179 24.47 13.59 -7.20
N HIS A 180 23.59 12.59 -7.07
CA HIS A 180 23.98 11.18 -7.13
C HIS A 180 22.80 10.33 -7.62
N SER A 181 23.09 9.10 -8.03
CA SER A 181 22.06 8.11 -8.31
C SER A 181 21.21 7.86 -7.07
N LEU A 182 19.90 7.74 -7.26
CA LEU A 182 18.96 7.51 -6.17
C LEU A 182 19.19 6.15 -5.51
N ARG A 183 19.01 6.09 -4.19
CA ARG A 183 19.03 4.85 -3.44
C ARG A 183 17.65 4.19 -3.55
N ARG A 184 17.60 2.86 -3.67
CA ARG A 184 16.31 2.18 -3.85
C ARG A 184 15.58 2.15 -2.51
N PRO A 185 14.26 2.44 -2.41
CA PRO A 185 13.51 2.37 -1.15
C PRO A 185 13.70 1.07 -0.36
N ARG A 186 13.79 -0.07 -1.08
CA ARG A 186 14.05 -1.40 -0.50
C ARG A 186 15.51 -1.71 -0.18
N GLU A 187 16.44 -0.77 -0.40
CA GLU A 187 17.86 -0.97 -0.08
C GLU A 187 18.10 -0.99 1.43
N PHE A 188 17.34 -0.19 2.18
CA PHE A 188 17.42 -0.07 3.63
C PHE A 188 16.11 -0.47 4.30
N THR A 189 16.18 -0.85 5.57
CA THR A 189 14.97 -1.04 6.39
C THR A 189 14.37 0.31 6.79
N ALA A 190 13.10 0.29 7.20
CA ALA A 190 12.43 1.45 7.79
C ALA A 190 13.24 2.08 8.94
N ASN A 191 13.96 1.27 9.70
CA ASN A 191 14.78 1.74 10.82
C ASN A 191 16.11 2.37 10.40
N GLN A 192 16.62 2.03 9.22
CA GLN A 192 17.89 2.51 8.69
C GLN A 192 17.75 3.85 7.94
N TRP A 193 16.62 4.05 7.25
CA TRP A 193 16.37 5.24 6.44
C TRP A 193 16.56 6.59 7.14
N PRO A 194 16.07 6.81 8.38
CA PRO A 194 16.27 8.08 9.08
C PRO A 194 17.74 8.50 9.19
N SER A 195 18.62 7.53 9.46
CA SER A 195 20.07 7.79 9.56
C SER A 195 20.69 8.13 8.21
N VAL A 196 20.25 7.47 7.14
CA VAL A 196 20.69 7.74 5.76
C VAL A 196 20.26 9.14 5.32
N LEU A 197 19.03 9.53 5.66
CA LEU A 197 18.44 10.80 5.25
C LEU A 197 18.90 11.99 6.08
N LYS A 198 19.31 11.78 7.34
CA LYS A 198 19.61 12.84 8.33
C LYS A 198 20.40 14.03 7.78
N ILE A 199 21.47 13.76 7.02
CA ILE A 199 22.30 14.82 6.42
C ILE A 199 21.84 15.15 5.00
N MET A 200 21.33 14.15 4.27
CA MET A 200 20.95 14.33 2.87
C MET A 200 19.76 15.26 2.71
N THR A 201 18.81 15.26 3.65
CA THR A 201 17.64 16.12 3.54
C THR A 201 17.99 17.60 3.66
N VAL A 202 18.93 17.92 4.55
CA VAL A 202 19.49 19.27 4.68
C VAL A 202 20.29 19.66 3.44
N ARG A 203 21.14 18.76 2.92
CA ARG A 203 21.92 19.01 1.69
C ARG A 203 21.06 19.18 0.45
N ALA A 204 19.94 18.47 0.38
CA ALA A 204 18.94 18.58 -0.68
C ALA A 204 18.04 19.83 -0.54
N GLY A 205 18.18 20.57 0.56
CA GLY A 205 17.45 21.81 0.83
C GLY A 205 15.96 21.59 1.11
N PHE A 206 15.59 20.49 1.76
CA PHE A 206 14.21 20.24 2.17
C PHE A 206 13.79 21.11 3.37
N SER A 207 12.53 21.53 3.40
CA SER A 207 11.88 21.96 4.64
C SER A 207 11.71 20.79 5.61
N ARG A 208 11.28 21.08 6.85
CA ARG A 208 11.02 20.04 7.85
C ARG A 208 9.90 19.09 7.39
N GLU A 209 8.86 19.64 6.80
CA GLU A 209 7.67 18.92 6.32
C GLU A 209 8.03 18.06 5.11
N GLN A 210 8.78 18.61 4.15
CA GLN A 210 9.28 17.86 2.99
C GLN A 210 10.22 16.73 3.40
N ALA A 211 11.11 16.98 4.36
CA ALA A 211 12.00 15.95 4.90
C ALA A 211 11.20 14.84 5.59
N ALA A 212 10.14 15.19 6.33
CA ALA A 212 9.25 14.22 6.95
C ALA A 212 8.48 13.38 5.91
N LEU A 213 7.96 13.99 4.85
CA LEU A 213 7.30 13.30 3.75
C LEU A 213 8.22 12.29 3.05
N VAL A 214 9.42 12.73 2.66
CA VAL A 214 10.41 11.85 2.01
C VAL A 214 10.89 10.75 2.96
N THR A 215 11.02 11.07 4.25
CA THR A 215 11.36 10.05 5.26
C THR A 215 10.23 9.02 5.39
N ALA A 216 8.97 9.47 5.48
CA ALA A 216 7.82 8.57 5.55
C ALA A 216 7.77 7.66 4.32
N LEU A 217 7.88 8.21 3.10
CA LEU A 217 7.94 7.41 1.87
C LEU A 217 9.00 6.31 1.96
N LEU A 218 10.25 6.66 2.26
CA LEU A 218 11.32 5.66 2.27
C LEU A 218 11.17 4.65 3.41
N GLN A 219 10.60 5.06 4.54
CA GLN A 219 10.30 4.16 5.64
C GLN A 219 9.16 3.19 5.33
N TYR A 220 8.04 3.65 4.80
CA TYR A 220 6.86 2.84 4.43
C TYR A 220 7.13 1.93 3.21
N HIS A 221 8.15 2.24 2.42
CA HIS A 221 8.62 1.43 1.28
C HIS A 221 9.99 0.77 1.53
N GLY A 222 10.40 0.69 2.80
CA GLY A 222 11.62 0.02 3.24
C GLY A 222 11.60 -1.49 3.01
N ARG A 223 12.77 -2.13 3.03
CA ARG A 223 12.93 -3.57 2.74
C ARG A 223 12.04 -4.49 3.60
N ASP A 224 11.81 -4.08 4.84
CA ASP A 224 11.08 -4.82 5.88
C ASP A 224 9.59 -4.46 5.94
N GLN A 225 9.11 -3.59 5.05
CA GLN A 225 7.69 -3.24 4.97
C GLN A 225 6.91 -4.28 4.15
N LYS A 226 5.73 -4.63 4.64
CA LYS A 226 4.79 -5.58 4.03
C LYS A 226 3.63 -4.82 3.40
N GLY A 227 3.20 -5.23 2.21
CA GLY A 227 2.10 -4.62 1.45
C GLY A 227 2.43 -4.41 -0.02
N GLU A 228 1.46 -3.97 -0.81
CA GLU A 228 1.68 -3.60 -2.20
C GLU A 228 2.56 -2.35 -2.27
N ASP A 229 3.72 -2.45 -2.91
CA ASP A 229 4.66 -1.34 -3.00
C ASP A 229 4.19 -0.34 -4.04
N PHE A 230 4.06 0.93 -3.63
CA PHE A 230 3.70 2.05 -4.49
C PHE A 230 4.58 2.09 -5.75
N PHE A 231 5.87 1.78 -5.61
CA PHE A 231 6.81 1.75 -6.73
C PHE A 231 6.65 0.54 -7.66
N THR A 232 5.91 -0.51 -7.26
CA THR A 232 5.61 -1.67 -8.12
C THR A 232 4.19 -1.65 -8.67
N ARG A 233 3.21 -1.12 -7.93
CA ARG A 233 1.81 -1.01 -8.39
C ARG A 233 1.67 -0.11 -9.61
N THR A 234 2.35 1.04 -9.59
CA THR A 234 2.37 1.98 -10.72
C THR A 234 2.89 1.35 -12.01
N ALA A 235 3.73 0.31 -11.92
CA ALA A 235 4.21 -0.44 -13.08
C ALA A 235 3.22 -1.51 -13.57
N GLU A 236 2.38 -2.06 -12.69
CA GLU A 236 1.53 -3.22 -12.98
C GLU A 236 0.08 -2.85 -13.35
N THR A 237 -0.44 -1.70 -12.88
CA THR A 237 -1.76 -1.18 -13.30
C THR A 237 -1.75 -0.51 -14.67
N ALA A 238 -0.60 -0.44 -15.33
CA ALA A 238 -0.49 -0.05 -16.73
C ALA A 238 -1.06 -1.16 -17.62
N ALA A 239 -2.31 -1.01 -18.07
CA ALA A 239 -2.99 -1.96 -18.95
C ALA A 239 -2.12 -2.37 -20.17
N PRO A 240 -2.13 -3.65 -20.59
CA PRO A 240 -1.49 -4.06 -21.83
C PRO A 240 -2.19 -3.37 -23.01
N THR A 241 -1.46 -2.54 -23.73
CA THR A 241 -1.97 -1.84 -24.91
C THR A 241 -2.28 -2.85 -26.02
N PRO A 242 -3.43 -2.77 -26.73
CA PRO A 242 -3.69 -3.60 -27.89
C PRO A 242 -2.58 -3.42 -28.94
N ALA A 243 -2.28 -4.49 -29.68
CA ALA A 243 -1.24 -4.50 -30.69
C ALA A 243 -1.40 -3.30 -31.66
N PRO A 244 -0.38 -2.44 -31.80
CA PRO A 244 -0.50 -1.24 -32.62
C PRO A 244 -0.63 -1.58 -34.11
N PRO A 245 -1.25 -0.69 -34.91
CA PRO A 245 -1.21 -0.77 -36.36
C PRO A 245 0.24 -0.78 -36.86
N ALA A 246 0.49 -1.53 -37.94
CA ALA A 246 1.83 -1.72 -38.49
C ALA A 246 2.47 -0.37 -38.85
N ILE A 247 3.53 -0.01 -38.13
CA ILE A 247 4.39 1.13 -38.44
C ILE A 247 5.30 0.73 -39.61
N PRO A 248 5.57 1.61 -40.58
CA PRO A 248 6.51 1.34 -41.66
C PRO A 248 7.87 0.88 -41.10
N LYS A 249 8.40 -0.19 -41.69
CA LYS A 249 9.67 -0.79 -41.27
C LYS A 249 10.80 0.24 -41.37
N ILE A 250 11.62 0.36 -40.33
CA ILE A 250 12.78 1.24 -40.32
C ILE A 250 13.88 0.59 -41.16
N ALA A 251 14.22 1.21 -42.29
CA ALA A 251 15.34 0.78 -43.12
C ALA A 251 16.65 1.15 -42.42
N GLY A 252 17.39 0.13 -42.00
CA GLY A 252 18.63 0.27 -41.26
C GLY A 252 19.85 0.60 -42.12
N SER A 253 20.81 1.32 -41.56
CA SER A 253 22.17 1.45 -42.11
C SER A 253 23.22 1.56 -40.98
N PRO A 254 24.49 1.24 -41.24
CA PRO A 254 25.57 1.43 -40.27
C PRO A 254 25.67 2.88 -39.75
N GLU A 255 25.43 3.86 -40.63
CA GLU A 255 25.43 5.29 -40.29
C GLU A 255 24.28 5.62 -39.34
N LEU A 256 23.09 5.09 -39.61
CA LEU A 256 21.92 5.28 -38.75
C LEU A 256 22.13 4.65 -37.37
N ALA A 257 22.77 3.47 -37.30
CA ALA A 257 23.13 2.84 -36.03
C ALA A 257 24.17 3.66 -35.26
N ALA A 258 25.20 4.18 -35.94
CA ALA A 258 26.21 5.03 -35.31
C ALA A 258 25.59 6.33 -34.77
N GLN A 259 24.70 6.97 -35.54
CA GLN A 259 23.93 8.13 -35.10
C GLN A 259 23.08 7.81 -33.88
N GLY A 260 22.36 6.68 -33.90
CA GLY A 260 21.51 6.25 -32.79
C GLY A 260 22.26 6.02 -31.49
N GLY A 261 23.43 5.37 -31.55
CA GLY A 261 24.29 5.18 -30.38
C GLY A 261 24.85 6.50 -29.83
N ALA A 262 25.25 7.42 -30.71
CA ALA A 262 25.70 8.75 -30.32
C ALA A 262 24.58 9.55 -29.64
N LEU A 263 23.36 9.52 -30.20
CA LEU A 263 22.19 10.18 -29.63
C LEU A 263 21.77 9.58 -28.29
N PHE A 264 21.77 8.25 -28.16
CA PHE A 264 21.47 7.58 -26.90
C PHE A 264 22.43 8.00 -25.78
N ALA A 265 23.72 8.17 -26.12
CA ALA A 265 24.72 8.69 -25.20
C ALA A 265 24.49 10.19 -24.89
N SER A 266 24.34 11.04 -25.92
CA SER A 266 24.24 12.49 -25.72
C SER A 266 22.94 12.93 -25.05
N ALA A 267 21.83 12.21 -25.29
CA ALA A 267 20.55 12.42 -24.62
C ALA A 267 20.50 11.78 -23.22
N ASN A 268 21.62 11.22 -22.74
CA ASN A 268 21.77 10.65 -21.40
C ASN A 268 20.76 9.51 -21.11
N CYS A 269 20.32 8.79 -22.14
CA CYS A 269 19.34 7.70 -22.00
C CYS A 269 19.87 6.57 -21.11
N PHE A 270 21.20 6.36 -21.13
CA PHE A 270 21.88 5.38 -20.30
C PHE A 270 21.73 5.65 -18.80
N ALA A 271 21.43 6.88 -18.39
CA ALA A 271 21.28 7.22 -16.98
C ALA A 271 20.13 6.44 -16.32
N CYS A 272 19.11 6.06 -17.08
CA CYS A 272 18.00 5.22 -16.60
C CYS A 272 18.06 3.80 -17.19
N HIS A 273 18.33 3.68 -18.50
CA HIS A 273 18.24 2.40 -19.22
C HIS A 273 19.53 1.57 -19.23
N GLY A 274 20.62 2.07 -18.63
CA GLY A 274 21.92 1.41 -18.59
C GLY A 274 22.79 1.73 -19.80
N GLN A 275 24.11 1.60 -19.65
CA GLN A 275 25.08 1.91 -20.73
C GLN A 275 24.90 1.03 -21.96
N ASP A 276 24.53 -0.23 -21.76
CA ASP A 276 24.27 -1.22 -22.80
C ASP A 276 22.79 -1.27 -23.22
N ALA A 277 21.94 -0.43 -22.63
CA ALA A 277 20.48 -0.48 -22.75
C ALA A 277 19.85 -1.85 -22.36
N LYS A 278 20.65 -2.78 -21.82
CA LYS A 278 20.30 -4.16 -21.49
C LYS A 278 20.16 -4.35 -19.98
N THR A 279 20.91 -3.58 -19.20
CA THR A 279 20.93 -3.63 -17.74
C THR A 279 20.52 -2.26 -17.17
N PRO A 280 19.20 -2.01 -16.99
CA PRO A 280 18.73 -0.75 -16.43
C PRO A 280 19.23 -0.50 -15.00
N ILE A 281 19.38 0.77 -14.62
CA ILE A 281 19.93 1.09 -13.28
C ILE A 281 18.97 0.73 -12.13
N MET A 282 17.68 0.55 -12.45
CA MET A 282 16.64 0.11 -11.53
C MET A 282 15.67 -0.85 -12.25
N PRO A 283 15.13 -1.87 -11.56
CA PRO A 283 14.20 -2.83 -12.18
C PRO A 283 12.91 -2.22 -12.75
N VAL A 284 12.51 -1.04 -12.25
CA VAL A 284 11.34 -0.30 -12.76
C VAL A 284 11.57 0.27 -14.17
N TYR A 285 12.82 0.51 -14.56
CA TYR A 285 13.13 0.98 -15.90
C TYR A 285 13.16 -0.19 -16.88
N PRO A 286 12.52 -0.06 -18.04
CA PRO A 286 12.48 -1.15 -19.00
C PRO A 286 13.86 -1.34 -19.66
N LYS A 287 14.18 -2.60 -19.93
CA LYS A 287 15.26 -3.00 -20.85
C LYS A 287 14.85 -2.59 -22.28
N LEU A 288 15.75 -1.92 -22.98
CA LEU A 288 15.52 -1.45 -24.36
C LEU A 288 16.29 -2.26 -25.41
N ALA A 289 17.45 -2.81 -25.04
CA ALA A 289 18.31 -3.58 -25.93
C ALA A 289 17.58 -4.79 -26.55
N GLY A 290 17.67 -4.91 -27.87
CA GLY A 290 17.12 -6.01 -28.66
C GLY A 290 15.62 -5.91 -28.88
N GLN A 291 14.98 -4.81 -28.48
CA GLN A 291 13.57 -4.57 -28.75
C GLN A 291 13.36 -4.18 -30.21
N ASN A 292 12.18 -4.49 -30.75
CA ASN A 292 11.83 -4.15 -32.13
C ASN A 292 11.93 -2.62 -32.38
N ALA A 293 12.59 -2.24 -33.46
CA ALA A 293 12.88 -0.84 -33.77
C ALA A 293 11.60 -0.02 -34.00
N GLU A 294 10.62 -0.58 -34.70
CA GLU A 294 9.34 0.10 -34.96
C GLU A 294 8.54 0.30 -33.67
N TYR A 295 8.57 -0.68 -32.77
CA TYR A 295 7.96 -0.57 -31.45
C TYR A 295 8.62 0.52 -30.62
N LEU A 296 9.95 0.55 -30.54
CA LEU A 296 10.69 1.59 -29.80
C LEU A 296 10.41 2.98 -30.37
N PHE A 297 10.41 3.12 -31.69
CA PHE A 297 10.12 4.37 -32.37
C PHE A 297 8.71 4.87 -32.02
N LYS A 298 7.72 3.97 -32.04
CA LYS A 298 6.36 4.27 -31.58
C LYS A 298 6.36 4.80 -30.15
N GLN A 299 7.01 4.10 -29.22
CA GLN A 299 6.97 4.47 -27.81
C GLN A 299 7.57 5.86 -27.59
N ILE A 300 8.67 6.18 -28.25
CA ILE A 300 9.28 7.51 -28.20
C ILE A 300 8.28 8.58 -28.66
N LEU A 301 7.58 8.36 -29.78
CA LEU A 301 6.58 9.31 -30.27
C LEU A 301 5.33 9.39 -29.39
N ASP A 302 4.85 8.27 -28.86
CA ASP A 302 3.68 8.23 -27.98
C ASP A 302 3.96 8.98 -26.67
N PHE A 303 5.16 8.83 -26.09
CA PHE A 303 5.59 9.63 -24.93
C PHE A 303 5.76 11.11 -25.29
N LYS A 304 6.40 11.42 -26.43
CA LYS A 304 6.59 12.80 -26.92
C LYS A 304 5.27 13.52 -27.11
N GLY A 305 4.29 12.84 -27.72
CA GLY A 305 2.94 13.35 -27.98
C GLY A 305 1.98 13.23 -26.79
N GLY A 306 2.40 12.60 -25.69
CA GLY A 306 1.56 12.38 -24.50
C GLY A 306 0.44 11.36 -24.68
N THR A 307 0.43 10.60 -25.78
CA THR A 307 -0.52 9.49 -25.99
C THR A 307 -0.20 8.31 -25.07
N ARG A 308 1.08 8.15 -24.71
CA ARG A 308 1.52 7.28 -23.63
C ARG A 308 2.04 8.14 -22.47
N ALA A 309 1.53 7.88 -21.26
CA ALA A 309 1.84 8.63 -20.05
C ALA A 309 1.93 7.72 -18.80
N ASN A 310 2.14 6.41 -19.02
CA ASN A 310 2.31 5.42 -17.96
C ASN A 310 3.76 5.30 -17.48
N ASP A 311 4.59 6.27 -17.80
CA ASP A 311 5.92 6.44 -17.26
C ASP A 311 5.86 7.22 -15.95
N SER A 312 6.66 6.80 -14.97
CA SER A 312 6.75 7.48 -13.69
C SER A 312 7.07 8.97 -13.93
N PHE A 313 6.19 9.85 -13.43
CA PHE A 313 6.36 11.31 -13.47
C PHE A 313 6.56 11.92 -14.86
N SER A 314 6.05 11.31 -15.94
CA SER A 314 6.28 11.80 -17.31
C SER A 314 7.78 11.91 -17.68
N MET A 315 8.64 11.13 -17.02
CA MET A 315 10.10 11.16 -17.22
C MET A 315 10.49 10.88 -18.67
N MET A 316 9.86 9.90 -19.31
CA MET A 316 10.11 9.59 -20.71
C MET A 316 9.63 10.72 -21.60
N LYS A 317 8.46 11.32 -21.32
CA LYS A 317 7.98 12.49 -22.06
C LYS A 317 9.03 13.60 -22.07
N GLU A 318 9.47 14.06 -20.91
CA GLU A 318 10.49 15.13 -20.82
C GLU A 318 11.81 14.75 -21.49
N SER A 319 12.22 13.47 -21.39
CA SER A 319 13.45 12.97 -21.98
C SER A 319 13.41 12.92 -23.51
N VAL A 320 12.23 12.71 -24.12
CA VAL A 320 12.08 12.58 -25.58
C VAL A 320 11.55 13.85 -26.27
N LEU A 321 11.06 14.83 -25.50
CA LEU A 321 10.65 16.13 -26.01
C LEU A 321 11.66 16.79 -26.98
N PRO A 322 12.98 16.80 -26.72
CA PRO A 322 13.94 17.45 -27.62
C PRO A 322 14.25 16.64 -28.89
N LEU A 323 13.88 15.36 -28.97
CA LEU A 323 14.25 14.48 -30.08
C LEU A 323 13.41 14.76 -31.32
N SER A 324 14.02 14.89 -32.50
CA SER A 324 13.28 14.85 -33.77
C SER A 324 12.76 13.44 -34.07
N GLU A 325 11.86 13.29 -35.05
CA GLU A 325 11.47 11.95 -35.50
C GLU A 325 12.65 11.16 -36.06
N ASP A 326 13.59 11.81 -36.75
CA ASP A 326 14.77 11.15 -37.29
C ASP A 326 15.72 10.69 -36.17
N ASP A 327 15.85 11.49 -35.10
CA ASP A 327 16.60 11.07 -33.90
C ASP A 327 15.95 9.84 -33.26
N ALA A 328 14.62 9.85 -33.13
CA ALA A 328 13.86 8.73 -32.59
C ALA A 328 14.03 7.45 -33.45
N ARG A 329 14.05 7.57 -34.79
CA ARG A 329 14.32 6.45 -35.70
C ARG A 329 15.74 5.92 -35.51
N ALA A 330 16.73 6.81 -35.45
CA ALA A 330 18.13 6.42 -35.28
C ALA A 330 18.37 5.68 -33.95
N ILE A 331 17.89 6.24 -32.83
CA ILE A 331 17.98 5.64 -31.50
C ILE A 331 17.30 4.27 -31.49
N SER A 332 16.08 4.17 -32.03
CA SER A 332 15.31 2.93 -32.05
C SER A 332 15.97 1.83 -32.88
N TYR A 333 16.53 2.20 -34.03
CA TYR A 333 17.27 1.26 -34.86
C TYR A 333 18.53 0.75 -34.13
N TRP A 334 19.33 1.64 -33.55
CA TRP A 334 20.52 1.25 -32.80
C TRP A 334 20.21 0.33 -31.61
N LEU A 335 19.17 0.65 -30.83
CA LEU A 335 18.72 -0.16 -29.68
C LEU A 335 18.30 -1.57 -30.08
N SER A 336 17.71 -1.73 -31.27
CA SER A 336 17.32 -3.05 -31.79
C SER A 336 18.51 -3.97 -32.10
N LEU A 337 19.71 -3.40 -32.22
CA LEU A 337 20.96 -4.12 -32.50
C LEU A 337 21.77 -4.47 -31.23
N GLN A 338 21.37 -3.97 -30.06
CA GLN A 338 22.05 -4.21 -28.77
C GLN A 338 21.59 -5.52 -28.09
#